data_AF-A0AA89ATN0-F1
#
_entry.id   AF-A0AA89ATN0-F1
#
_cell.length_a   1.000
_cell.length_b   1.000
_cell.length_c   1.000
_cell.angle_alpha   90.00
_cell.angle_beta   90.00
_cell.angle_gamma   90.00
#
_symmetry.space_group_name_H-M   'P 1'
#
loop_
_entity.id
_entity.type
_entity.pdbx_description
1 polymer ?
#
loop_
_entity_poly.entity_id
_entity_poly.type
_entity_poly.pdbx_seq_one_letter_code
_entity_poly.pdbx_strand_id
1 'polypeptide(L)'
;MHFLFGKNLERATRIVDQRGVKRISGEPSGRSIFQVMGESRKKEEYFCFPEHYCACYSFFYDIVNRGEQLCCKHQLAARLAASV
;
A
#
# COMPACT_ATOMS: atom_id res chain seq x y z
N MET A 1 10.35 -3.97 13.15
CA MET A 1 9.39 -3.85 12.03
C MET A 1 8.75 -5.19 11.64
N HIS A 2 9.52 -6.28 11.44
CA HIS A 2 8.95 -7.59 11.06
C HIS A 2 7.91 -8.15 12.04
N PHE A 3 8.09 -7.94 13.36
CA PHE A 3 7.12 -8.39 14.37
C PHE A 3 5.73 -7.76 14.23
N LEU A 4 5.64 -6.52 13.75
CA LEU A 4 4.37 -5.76 13.69
C LEU A 4 3.59 -6.00 12.38
N PHE A 5 4.29 -6.29 11.29
CA PHE A 5 3.70 -6.32 9.94
C PHE A 5 3.94 -7.64 9.20
N GLY A 6 4.75 -8.55 9.77
CA GLY A 6 5.04 -9.88 9.24
C GLY A 6 5.29 -9.88 7.72
N LYS A 7 4.58 -10.79 7.04
CA LYS A 7 4.66 -10.99 5.59
C LYS A 7 4.22 -9.77 4.76
N ASN A 8 3.41 -8.87 5.32
CA ASN A 8 2.99 -7.67 4.60
C ASN A 8 4.15 -6.71 4.38
N LEU A 9 5.10 -6.63 5.32
CA LEU A 9 6.29 -5.80 5.15
C LEU A 9 7.24 -6.35 4.09
N GLU A 10 7.51 -7.66 4.11
CA GLU A 10 8.35 -8.33 3.11
C GLU A 10 7.77 -8.16 1.69
N ARG A 11 6.45 -8.28 1.55
CA ARG A 11 5.79 -8.05 0.26
C ARG A 11 5.81 -6.56 -0.14
N ALA A 12 5.67 -5.66 0.82
CA ALA A 12 5.74 -4.23 0.57
C ALA A 12 7.10 -3.79 0.03
N THR A 13 8.21 -4.28 0.61
CA THR A 13 9.55 -3.96 0.12
C THR A 13 9.74 -4.44 -1.31
N ARG A 14 9.26 -5.65 -1.65
CA ARG A 14 9.30 -6.17 -3.02
C ARG A 14 8.55 -5.28 -4.02
N ILE A 15 7.39 -4.74 -3.63
CA ILE A 15 6.63 -3.79 -4.48
C ILE A 15 7.47 -2.53 -4.74
N VAL A 16 8.12 -2.00 -3.71
CA VAL A 16 8.99 -0.81 -3.85
C VAL A 16 10.20 -1.10 -4.74
N ASP A 17 10.89 -2.22 -4.50
CA ASP A 17 12.07 -2.65 -5.28
C ASP A 17 11.75 -2.81 -6.77
N GLN A 18 10.53 -3.27 -7.08
CA GLN A 18 10.03 -3.42 -8.44
C GLN A 18 9.48 -2.12 -9.05
N ARG A 19 9.64 -0.98 -8.37
CA ARG A 19 9.09 0.33 -8.75
C ARG A 19 7.57 0.31 -8.95
N GLY A 20 6.87 -0.54 -8.18
CA GLY A 20 5.43 -0.74 -8.24
C GLY A 20 4.61 0.32 -7.49
N VAL A 21 5.19 1.48 -7.16
CA VAL A 21 4.50 2.58 -6.47
C VAL A 21 4.62 3.86 -7.28
N LYS A 22 3.48 4.48 -7.57
CA LYS A 22 3.39 5.79 -8.21
C LYS A 22 2.68 6.78 -7.30
N ARG A 23 3.32 7.92 -7.01
CA ARG A 23 2.69 9.04 -6.32
C ARG A 23 1.99 9.92 -7.36
N ILE A 24 0.73 10.27 -7.08
CA ILE A 24 -0.07 11.21 -7.86
C ILE A 24 -0.34 12.40 -6.94
N SER A 25 0.09 13.59 -7.34
CA SER A 25 -0.08 14.84 -6.58
C SER A 25 -1.07 15.76 -7.29
N GLY A 26 -1.97 16.36 -6.51
CA GLY A 26 -2.96 17.31 -7.01
C GLY A 26 -2.58 18.76 -6.68
N GLU A 27 -2.44 19.59 -7.70
CA GLU A 27 -2.20 21.03 -7.57
C GLU A 27 -3.50 21.84 -7.73
N PRO A 28 -3.68 22.94 -6.96
CA PRO A 28 -2.76 23.53 -5.99
C PRO A 28 -2.82 22.91 -4.59
N SER A 29 -3.67 21.90 -4.37
CA SER A 29 -3.98 21.40 -3.02
C SER A 29 -2.83 20.75 -2.26
N GLY A 30 -1.77 20.32 -2.95
CA GLY A 30 -0.66 19.55 -2.37
C GLY A 30 -1.05 18.14 -1.93
N ARG A 31 -2.32 17.73 -2.07
CA ARG A 31 -2.79 16.40 -1.68
C ARG A 31 -2.19 15.35 -2.61
N SER A 32 -1.87 14.18 -2.07
CA SER A 32 -1.36 13.06 -2.87
C SER A 32 -2.07 11.75 -2.57
N ILE A 33 -2.19 10.93 -3.61
CA ILE A 33 -2.64 9.54 -3.54
C ILE A 33 -1.57 8.66 -4.17
N PHE A 34 -1.49 7.41 -3.73
CA PHE A 34 -0.58 6.43 -4.31
C PHE A 34 -1.35 5.43 -5.15
N GLN A 35 -0.80 5.08 -6.30
CA GLN A 35 -1.21 3.96 -7.11
C GLN A 35 -0.17 2.85 -6.93
N VAL A 36 -0.61 1.69 -6.44
CA VAL A 36 0.28 0.60 -6.02
C VAL A 36 -0.04 -0.66 -6.81
N MET A 37 0.96 -1.26 -7.42
CA MET A 37 0.83 -2.48 -8.21
C MET A 37 0.47 -3.68 -7.33
N GLY A 38 -0.51 -4.45 -7.77
CA GLY A 38 -0.85 -5.76 -7.23
C GLY A 38 0.09 -6.86 -7.73
N GLU A 39 0.19 -7.94 -6.96
CA GLU A 39 1.00 -9.11 -7.33
C GLU A 39 0.32 -10.01 -8.39
N SER A 40 -0.91 -9.70 -8.80
CA SER A 40 -1.68 -10.53 -9.72
C SER A 40 -1.14 -10.40 -11.16
N ARG A 41 -1.24 -11.48 -11.94
CA ARG A 41 -0.83 -11.50 -13.37
C ARG A 41 -1.58 -10.48 -14.24
N LYS A 42 -2.67 -9.90 -13.72
CA LYS A 42 -3.54 -8.97 -14.44
C LYS A 42 -3.04 -7.52 -14.45
N LYS A 43 -1.87 -7.21 -13.87
CA LYS A 43 -1.36 -5.84 -13.70
C LYS A 43 -2.42 -4.93 -13.05
N GLU A 44 -3.07 -5.44 -12.01
CA GLU A 44 -4.01 -4.63 -11.24
C GLU A 44 -3.25 -3.55 -10.46
N GLU A 45 -3.80 -2.35 -10.41
CA GLU A 45 -3.26 -1.23 -9.64
C GLU A 45 -4.32 -0.76 -8.65
N TYR A 46 -3.91 -0.52 -7.41
CA TYR A 46 -4.81 -0.11 -6.34
C TYR A 46 -4.52 1.33 -5.91
N PHE A 47 -5.57 2.13 -5.78
CA PHE A 47 -5.47 3.42 -5.11
C PHE A 47 -5.29 3.23 -3.61
N CYS A 48 -4.34 3.96 -3.04
CA CYS A 48 -3.93 3.86 -1.66
C CYS A 48 -3.69 5.24 -1.05
N PHE A 49 -4.36 5.48 0.09
CA PHE A 49 -4.02 6.51 1.06
C PHE A 49 -3.22 5.82 2.18
N PRO A 50 -1.90 6.07 2.31
CA PRO A 50 -1.00 5.24 3.11
C PRO A 50 -1.45 5.06 4.56
N GLU A 51 -2.10 6.06 5.13
CA GLU A 51 -2.55 6.08 6.52
C GLU A 51 -3.96 5.53 6.73
N HIS A 52 -4.84 5.64 5.73
CA HIS A 52 -6.29 5.51 5.96
C HIS A 52 -6.98 4.45 5.10
N TYR A 53 -6.51 4.20 3.88
CA TYR A 53 -7.28 3.40 2.93
C TYR A 53 -6.44 2.71 1.86
N CYS A 54 -6.86 1.52 1.45
CA CYS A 54 -6.40 0.91 0.21
C CYS A 54 -7.56 0.17 -0.47
N ALA A 55 -7.64 0.28 -1.80
CA ALA A 55 -8.66 -0.39 -2.60
C ALA A 55 -8.48 -1.91 -2.74
N CYS A 56 -7.46 -2.50 -2.10
CA CYS A 56 -7.23 -3.94 -2.21
C CYS A 56 -8.16 -4.76 -1.29
N TYR A 57 -8.42 -6.01 -1.69
CA TYR A 57 -9.27 -6.93 -0.93
C TYR A 57 -8.77 -7.17 0.52
N SER A 58 -7.46 -7.32 0.70
CA SER A 58 -6.84 -7.55 2.02
C SER A 58 -7.06 -6.38 2.99
N PHE A 59 -7.12 -5.13 2.51
CA PHE A 59 -7.44 -4.00 3.38
C PHE A 59 -8.86 -4.11 3.94
N PHE A 60 -9.83 -4.35 3.07
CA PHE A 60 -11.22 -4.52 3.51
C PHE A 60 -11.38 -5.72 4.45
N TYR A 61 -10.79 -6.87 4.08
CA TYR A 61 -11.04 -8.11 4.81
C TYR A 61 -10.21 -8.24 6.09
N ASP A 62 -8.89 -8.09 6.01
CA ASP A 62 -8.00 -8.40 7.14
C ASP A 62 -7.93 -7.26 8.17
N ILE A 63 -8.16 -6.01 7.73
CA ILE A 63 -8.00 -4.81 8.57
C ILE A 63 -9.36 -4.29 9.01
N VAL A 64 -10.25 -3.96 8.04
CA VAL A 64 -11.55 -3.35 8.38
C VAL A 64 -12.50 -4.37 8.99
N ASN A 65 -12.66 -5.54 8.36
CA ASN A 65 -13.64 -6.52 8.80
C ASN A 65 -13.14 -7.34 10.00
N ARG A 66 -11.90 -7.85 9.96
CA ARG A 66 -11.38 -8.72 11.02
C ARG A 66 -10.55 -8.01 12.09
N GLY A 67 -9.92 -6.88 11.77
CA GLY A 67 -8.98 -6.22 12.69
C GLY A 67 -7.72 -7.04 13.02
N GLU A 68 -7.40 -8.05 12.21
CA GLU A 68 -6.27 -8.97 12.44
C GLU A 68 -4.93 -8.38 11.98
N GLN A 69 -4.97 -7.36 11.13
CA GLN A 69 -3.80 -6.70 10.57
C GLN A 69 -3.92 -5.18 10.75
N LEU A 70 -2.79 -4.52 11.02
CA LEU A 70 -2.74 -3.05 11.13
C LEU A 70 -2.72 -2.36 9.77
N CYS A 71 -2.08 -2.97 8.78
CA CYS A 71 -1.86 -2.41 7.44
C CYS A 71 -1.80 -3.53 6.41
N CYS A 72 -2.26 -3.24 5.19
CA CYS A 72 -2.01 -4.12 4.06
C CYS A 72 -0.62 -3.83 3.48
N LYS A 73 -0.09 -4.77 2.70
CA LYS A 73 1.21 -4.58 2.02
C LYS A 73 1.27 -3.30 1.17
N HIS A 74 0.17 -2.88 0.54
CA HIS A 74 0.16 -1.69 -0.31
C HIS A 74 0.26 -0.39 0.49
N GLN A 75 -0.38 -0.32 1.67
CA GLN A 75 -0.22 0.81 2.58
C GLN A 75 1.23 0.93 3.04
N LEU A 76 1.85 -0.19 3.40
CA LEU A 76 3.26 -0.21 3.79
C LEU A 76 4.17 0.19 2.63
N ALA A 77 3.93 -0.30 1.41
CA ALA A 77 4.71 0.06 0.22
C ALA A 77 4.60 1.57 -0.07
N ALA A 78 3.40 2.13 0.03
CA ALA A 78 3.18 3.56 -0.16
C ALA A 78 3.86 4.41 0.92
N ARG A 79 3.84 3.98 2.19
CA ARG A 79 4.57 4.65 3.28
C ARG A 79 6.07 4.61 3.06
N LEU A 80 6.63 3.45 2.71
CA LEU A 80 8.06 3.29 2.42
C LEU A 80 8.48 4.21 1.27
N ALA A 81 7.72 4.22 0.16
CA ALA A 81 7.99 5.08 -0.98
C ALA A 81 7.81 6.59 -0.69
N ALA A 82 7.07 6.94 0.37
CA ALA A 82 6.92 8.33 0.81
C ALA A 82 8.04 8.80 1.74
N SER A 83 8.82 7.88 2.31
CA SER A 83 9.93 8.17 3.23
C SER A 83 11.30 8.26 2.54
N VAL A 84 11.35 8.08 1.22
CA VAL A 84 12.55 8.24 0.36
C VAL A 84 12.38 9.48 -0.49
#